data_AF-L8K2D8-F1
#
_entry.id   AF-L8K2D8-F1
#
_cell.length_a   1.000
_cell.length_b   1.000
_cell.length_c   1.000
_cell.angle_alpha   90.00
_cell.angle_beta   90.00
_cell.angle_gamma   90.00
#
_symmetry.space_group_name_H-M   'P 1'
#
loop_
_entity.id
_entity.type
_entity.pdbx_description
1 polymer ?
#
loop_
_entity_poly.entity_id
_entity_poly.type
_entity_poly.pdbx_seq_one_letter_code
_entity_poly.pdbx_strand_id
1 'polypeptide(L)'
;MCLFHIVKAQISTSGIYKIKNGDSTLAPTFIKALCKAAREKTGADNPGTPSTLESLVIMAAGTGYLDEDQPEKSMRWHSKFGSQCQCEATEEFPAGDFLRQVVHSNYRDFANLVGPNNRLSLDLSLKGPNDDLTIFDYINQIRIDIEASHDNRRFEFQQDEAWRNIMFFYFLFSEYRVN
;
A
#
# COMPACT_ATOMS: atom_id res chain seq x y z
N MET A 1 20.74 -25.91 33.47
CA MET A 1 21.61 -24.94 32.77
C MET A 1 21.16 -24.88 31.33
N CYS A 2 20.59 -23.74 30.93
CA CYS A 2 20.06 -23.50 29.59
C CYS A 2 21.19 -23.30 28.57
N LEU A 3 21.02 -23.83 27.36
CA LEU A 3 21.63 -23.27 26.15
C LEU A 3 20.60 -23.34 25.02
N PHE A 4 19.83 -22.26 24.94
CA PHE A 4 18.92 -21.96 23.85
C PHE A 4 19.71 -21.90 22.54
N HIS A 5 19.46 -22.85 21.64
CA HIS A 5 19.82 -22.72 20.24
C HIS A 5 18.87 -21.69 19.60
N ILE A 6 19.30 -20.43 19.55
CA ILE A 6 18.63 -19.41 18.76
C ILE A 6 18.93 -19.72 17.29
N VAL A 7 17.96 -20.36 16.63
CA VAL A 7 17.92 -20.47 15.18
C VAL A 7 17.82 -19.04 14.64
N LYS A 8 18.93 -18.50 14.13
CA LYS A 8 18.92 -17.28 13.32
C LYS A 8 18.08 -17.58 12.08
N ALA A 9 16.85 -17.09 12.07
CA ALA A 9 16.05 -17.03 10.87
C ALA A 9 16.83 -16.21 9.82
N GLN A 10 17.38 -16.89 8.81
CA GLN A 10 17.85 -16.25 7.60
C GLN A 10 16.61 -15.72 6.88
N ILE A 11 16.33 -14.43 7.11
CA ILE A 11 15.40 -13.65 6.31
C ILE A 11 15.89 -13.75 4.86
N SER A 12 15.06 -14.33 4.00
CA SER A 12 15.28 -14.42 2.56
C SER A 12 15.56 -13.01 2.02
N THR A 13 16.81 -12.77 1.66
CA THR A 13 17.31 -11.48 1.18
C THR A 13 16.93 -11.30 -0.30
N SER A 14 15.66 -11.02 -0.59
CA SER A 14 15.35 -10.27 -1.80
C SER A 14 15.83 -8.84 -1.55
N GLY A 15 17.03 -8.50 -2.06
CA GLY A 15 17.68 -7.18 -2.06
C GLY A 15 17.07 -6.08 -1.19
N ILE A 16 17.02 -6.28 0.13
CA ILE A 16 16.45 -5.32 1.07
C ILE A 16 17.21 -4.01 0.87
N TYR A 17 16.47 -2.97 0.47
CA TYR A 17 16.99 -1.61 0.37
C TYR A 17 17.63 -1.23 1.71
N LYS A 18 18.96 -1.17 1.76
CA LYS A 18 19.72 -0.85 2.97
C LYS A 18 19.87 0.66 3.10
N ILE A 19 18.92 1.30 3.78
CA ILE A 19 18.99 2.72 4.13
C ILE A 19 19.89 2.90 5.36
N LYS A 20 20.77 3.91 5.35
CA LYS A 20 21.46 4.39 6.55
C LYS A 20 20.58 5.42 7.25
N ASN A 21 20.50 5.40 8.58
CA ASN A 21 19.65 6.29 9.40
C ASN A 21 19.58 7.73 8.86
N GLY A 22 18.36 8.24 8.60
CA GLY A 22 18.10 9.58 8.06
C GLY A 22 17.82 9.65 6.55
N ASP A 23 17.88 8.53 5.84
CA ASP A 23 17.83 8.47 4.37
C ASP A 23 16.48 7.88 3.84
N SER A 24 15.39 8.09 4.58
CA SER A 24 13.99 7.79 4.17
C SER A 24 13.42 8.78 3.15
N THR A 25 14.31 9.34 2.33
CA THR A 25 14.05 10.41 1.38
C THR A 25 13.29 9.89 0.14
N LEU A 26 12.82 10.80 -0.71
CA LEU A 26 12.31 10.52 -2.06
C LEU A 26 13.40 10.03 -3.04
N ALA A 27 14.43 9.35 -2.54
CA ALA A 27 15.46 8.77 -3.38
C ALA A 27 14.78 7.83 -4.40
N PRO A 28 15.16 7.90 -5.69
CA PRO A 28 14.56 7.06 -6.73
C PRO A 28 14.61 5.57 -6.38
N THR A 29 15.63 5.13 -5.64
CA THR A 29 15.77 3.75 -5.15
C THR A 29 14.73 3.37 -4.11
N PHE A 30 14.36 4.28 -3.20
CA PHE A 30 13.33 4.04 -2.20
C PHE A 30 11.95 3.94 -2.85
N ILE A 31 11.64 4.87 -3.77
CA ILE A 31 10.38 4.86 -4.53
C ILE A 31 10.26 3.55 -5.31
N LYS A 32 11.33 3.13 -6.02
CA LYS A 32 11.36 1.83 -6.72
C LYS A 32 11.11 0.64 -5.79
N ALA A 33 11.68 0.66 -4.58
CA ALA A 33 11.45 -0.40 -3.59
C ALA A 33 10.00 -0.43 -3.09
N LEU A 34 9.39 0.73 -2.79
CA LEU A 34 7.98 0.85 -2.41
C LEU A 34 7.05 0.31 -3.51
N CYS A 35 7.27 0.74 -4.75
CA CYS A 35 6.47 0.31 -5.90
C CYS A 35 6.58 -1.21 -6.13
N LYS A 36 7.80 -1.75 -6.03
CA LYS A 36 8.03 -3.20 -6.16
C LYS A 36 7.32 -3.97 -5.04
N ALA A 37 7.46 -3.54 -3.80
CA ALA A 37 6.81 -4.19 -2.66
C ALA A 37 5.28 -4.17 -2.75
N ALA A 38 4.70 -3.08 -3.26
CA ALA A 38 3.26 -2.98 -3.51
C ALA A 38 2.75 -3.95 -4.59
N ARG A 39 3.57 -4.25 -5.59
CA ARG A 39 3.23 -5.17 -6.69
C ARG A 39 3.42 -6.63 -6.31
N GLU A 40 4.51 -6.97 -5.63
CA GLU A 40 4.93 -8.36 -5.37
C GLU A 40 4.29 -8.99 -4.13
N LYS A 41 3.62 -8.20 -3.27
CA LYS A 41 2.98 -8.68 -2.02
C LYS A 41 3.91 -9.47 -1.09
N THR A 42 5.23 -9.22 -1.17
CA THR A 42 6.22 -10.04 -0.49
C THR A 42 6.05 -9.99 1.02
N GLY A 43 5.91 -11.17 1.63
CA GLY A 43 5.72 -11.33 3.08
C GLY A 43 4.26 -11.49 3.51
N ALA A 44 3.29 -11.39 2.59
CA ALA A 44 1.87 -11.65 2.86
C ALA A 44 1.60 -13.07 3.42
N ASP A 45 2.39 -14.06 2.99
CA ASP A 45 2.16 -15.48 3.32
C ASP A 45 2.59 -15.90 4.73
N ASN A 46 3.19 -15.00 5.54
CA ASN A 46 3.70 -15.31 6.87
C ASN A 46 2.99 -14.48 7.96
N PRO A 47 1.89 -14.99 8.54
CA PRO A 47 1.15 -14.31 9.61
C PRO A 47 2.06 -13.92 10.77
N GLY A 48 1.99 -12.65 11.18
CA GLY A 48 2.77 -12.10 12.31
C GLY A 48 4.13 -11.50 11.95
N THR A 49 4.58 -11.61 10.69
CA THR A 49 5.76 -10.88 10.19
C THR A 49 5.31 -9.68 9.35
N PRO A 50 5.84 -8.46 9.57
CA PRO A 50 5.52 -7.32 8.73
C PRO A 50 5.85 -7.59 7.26
N SER A 51 4.97 -7.17 6.36
CA SER A 51 5.27 -7.26 4.93
C SER A 51 6.46 -6.37 4.55
N THR A 52 7.06 -6.62 3.38
CA THR A 52 8.12 -5.73 2.87
C THR A 52 7.58 -4.31 2.68
N LEU A 53 6.33 -4.17 2.21
CA LEU A 53 5.68 -2.87 2.03
C LEU A 53 5.44 -2.17 3.38
N GLU A 54 4.92 -2.88 4.38
CA GLU A 54 4.74 -2.36 5.75
C GLU A 54 6.07 -1.85 6.30
N SER A 55 7.12 -2.64 6.17
CA SER A 55 8.47 -2.30 6.65
C SER A 55 9.01 -1.02 5.99
N LEU A 56 8.79 -0.86 4.67
CA LEU A 56 9.23 0.32 3.93
C LEU A 56 8.42 1.56 4.30
N VAL A 57 7.10 1.44 4.53
CA VAL A 57 6.25 2.57 4.95
C VAL A 57 6.59 3.01 6.37
N ILE A 58 6.78 2.07 7.32
CA ILE A 58 7.27 2.37 8.68
C ILE A 58 8.64 3.06 8.62
N MET A 59 9.52 2.61 7.73
CA MET A 59 10.82 3.23 7.54
C MET A 59 10.73 4.64 6.95
N ALA A 60 9.80 4.87 6.00
CA ALA A 60 9.47 6.20 5.49
C ALA A 60 9.07 7.16 6.62
N ALA A 61 8.20 6.68 7.51
CA ALA A 61 7.73 7.39 8.70
C ALA A 61 8.83 7.65 9.75
N GLY A 62 9.99 6.97 9.64
CA GLY A 62 11.16 7.13 10.50
C GLY A 62 11.26 6.04 11.58
N THR A 63 12.23 5.14 11.46
CA THR A 63 12.48 4.07 12.44
C THR A 63 13.07 4.58 13.74
N GLY A 64 12.41 4.29 14.88
CA GLY A 64 12.92 4.52 16.23
C GLY A 64 11.90 4.77 17.34
N TYR A 65 10.59 4.62 17.10
CA TYR A 65 9.56 5.06 18.05
C TYR A 65 8.67 3.92 18.54
N LEU A 66 8.09 4.12 19.73
CA LEU A 66 7.16 3.19 20.37
C LEU A 66 5.87 3.08 19.55
N ASP A 67 5.18 1.94 19.66
CA ASP A 67 3.98 1.57 18.88
C ASP A 67 2.84 2.61 18.94
N GLU A 68 2.86 3.47 19.95
CA GLU A 68 1.87 4.51 20.24
C GLU A 68 2.06 5.82 19.43
N ASP A 69 3.23 6.00 18.77
CA ASP A 69 3.62 7.27 18.14
C ASP A 69 3.63 7.28 16.59
N GLN A 70 3.18 6.20 15.94
CA GLN A 70 3.39 5.96 14.49
C GLN A 70 2.32 6.52 13.52
N PRO A 71 1.01 6.59 13.87
CA PRO A 71 -0.05 7.10 13.00
C PRO A 71 0.23 8.49 12.43
N GLU A 72 0.52 9.47 13.30
CA GLU A 72 0.73 10.86 12.88
C GLU A 72 1.99 11.06 12.02
N LYS A 73 3.04 10.28 12.25
CA LYS A 73 4.31 10.43 11.50
C LYS A 73 4.21 9.84 10.10
N SER A 74 3.57 8.68 9.97
CA SER A 74 3.25 8.09 8.67
C SER A 74 2.36 9.03 7.85
N MET A 75 1.36 9.62 8.50
CA MET A 75 0.49 10.63 7.90
C MET A 75 1.29 11.87 7.48
N ARG A 76 2.15 12.44 8.34
CA ARG A 76 2.99 13.61 8.00
C ARG A 76 3.96 13.32 6.84
N TRP A 77 4.57 12.14 6.81
CA TRP A 77 5.45 11.76 5.69
C TRP A 77 4.64 11.65 4.40
N HIS A 78 3.49 10.99 4.44
CA HIS A 78 2.61 10.84 3.29
C HIS A 78 2.04 12.19 2.82
N SER A 79 1.53 13.05 3.70
CA SER A 79 1.10 14.40 3.34
C SER A 79 2.23 15.24 2.74
N LYS A 80 3.48 15.01 3.12
CA LYS A 80 4.64 15.75 2.60
C LYS A 80 5.19 15.19 1.28
N PHE A 81 5.15 13.88 1.08
CA PHE A 81 5.89 13.19 0.01
C PHE A 81 5.04 12.21 -0.81
N GLY A 82 3.82 11.89 -0.38
CA GLY A 82 2.94 10.88 -0.98
C GLY A 82 2.64 11.14 -2.45
N SER A 83 2.32 12.39 -2.81
CA SER A 83 2.11 12.80 -4.21
C SER A 83 3.38 12.71 -5.07
N GLN A 84 4.56 12.75 -4.46
CA GLN A 84 5.87 12.68 -5.12
C GLN A 84 6.36 11.23 -5.30
N CYS A 85 5.77 10.26 -4.60
CA CYS A 85 6.05 8.84 -4.73
C CYS A 85 5.29 8.23 -5.91
N GLN A 86 5.81 8.43 -7.12
CA GLN A 86 5.20 7.90 -8.34
C GLN A 86 5.90 6.64 -8.83
N CYS A 87 5.12 5.59 -9.06
CA CYS A 87 5.55 4.36 -9.69
C CYS A 87 5.42 4.49 -11.21
N GLU A 88 6.51 4.18 -11.92
CA GLU A 88 6.51 4.07 -13.37
C GLU A 88 5.61 2.92 -13.83
N ALA A 89 5.00 3.06 -15.01
CA ALA A 89 4.20 2.00 -15.61
C ALA A 89 5.06 0.76 -15.94
N THR A 90 4.45 -0.41 -15.86
CA THR A 90 4.98 -1.68 -16.37
C THR A 90 3.95 -2.33 -17.29
N GLU A 91 4.27 -3.48 -17.87
CA GLU A 91 3.34 -4.25 -18.71
C GLU A 91 2.06 -4.65 -17.94
N GLU A 92 2.18 -4.93 -16.65
CA GLU A 92 1.08 -5.42 -15.80
C GLU A 92 0.42 -4.31 -14.96
N PHE A 93 1.10 -3.18 -14.76
CA PHE A 93 0.65 -2.13 -13.83
C PHE A 93 0.72 -0.74 -14.46
N PRO A 94 -0.36 0.06 -14.42
CA PRO A 94 -0.31 1.44 -14.87
C PRO A 94 0.56 2.29 -13.93
N ALA A 95 1.00 3.44 -14.44
CA ALA A 95 1.68 4.43 -13.61
C ALA A 95 0.74 4.99 -12.54
N GLY A 96 1.30 5.36 -11.39
CA GLY A 96 0.54 5.96 -10.30
C GLY A 96 1.28 5.86 -8.97
N ASP A 97 0.70 6.41 -7.93
CA ASP A 97 1.26 6.26 -6.58
C ASP A 97 1.24 4.79 -6.11
N PHE A 98 1.95 4.53 -5.01
CA PHE A 98 2.08 3.17 -4.48
C PHE A 98 0.74 2.58 -3.97
N LEU A 99 -0.24 3.40 -3.57
CA LEU A 99 -1.56 2.93 -3.16
C LEU A 99 -2.36 2.41 -4.35
N ARG A 100 -2.25 3.07 -5.51
CA ARG A 100 -2.81 2.54 -6.74
C ARG A 100 -2.15 1.21 -7.11
N GLN A 101 -0.84 1.06 -6.90
CA GLN A 101 -0.17 -0.23 -7.12
C GLN A 101 -0.71 -1.34 -6.19
N VAL A 102 -1.01 -1.01 -4.93
CA VAL A 102 -1.67 -1.93 -3.98
C VAL A 102 -3.06 -2.35 -4.47
N VAL A 103 -3.84 -1.40 -4.99
CA VAL A 103 -5.18 -1.68 -5.54
C VAL A 103 -5.07 -2.58 -6.77
N HIS A 104 -4.19 -2.24 -7.71
CA HIS A 104 -3.98 -3.04 -8.92
C HIS A 104 -3.45 -4.44 -8.62
N SER A 105 -2.56 -4.57 -7.64
CA SER A 105 -2.07 -5.88 -7.26
C SER A 105 -3.13 -6.67 -6.49
N ASN A 106 -4.22 -6.06 -6.01
CA ASN A 106 -5.18 -6.67 -5.10
C ASN A 106 -4.49 -7.16 -3.81
N TYR A 107 -3.65 -6.31 -3.21
CA TYR A 107 -2.96 -6.63 -1.98
C TYR A 107 -3.82 -6.31 -0.75
N ARG A 108 -4.75 -7.22 -0.44
CA ARG A 108 -5.77 -7.03 0.60
C ARG A 108 -5.21 -6.94 2.02
N ASP A 109 -4.09 -7.62 2.32
CA ASP A 109 -3.49 -7.56 3.66
C ASP A 109 -2.98 -6.16 4.01
N PHE A 110 -2.74 -5.32 3.00
CA PHE A 110 -2.46 -3.91 3.21
C PHE A 110 -3.61 -3.18 3.91
N ALA A 111 -4.86 -3.67 3.82
CA ALA A 111 -6.00 -3.08 4.54
C ALA A 111 -5.80 -3.02 6.06
N ASN A 112 -5.10 -4.00 6.64
CA ASN A 112 -4.75 -4.00 8.07
C ASN A 112 -3.72 -2.92 8.43
N LEU A 113 -3.13 -2.27 7.44
CA LEU A 113 -2.08 -1.28 7.62
C LEU A 113 -2.64 0.15 7.55
N VAL A 114 -3.46 0.46 6.54
CA VAL A 114 -3.79 1.85 6.10
C VAL A 114 -4.89 2.59 6.86
N GLY A 115 -5.59 1.92 7.77
CA GLY A 115 -6.75 2.50 8.45
C GLY A 115 -6.39 3.63 9.44
N PRO A 116 -7.32 4.56 9.72
CA PRO A 116 -7.11 5.65 10.66
C PRO A 116 -6.82 5.18 12.10
N ASN A 117 -7.25 3.96 12.45
CA ASN A 117 -6.95 3.32 13.75
C ASN A 117 -5.93 2.16 13.64
N ASN A 118 -5.33 1.96 12.46
CA ASN A 118 -4.39 0.88 12.21
C ASN A 118 -2.95 1.35 12.38
N ARG A 119 -1.99 0.42 12.20
CA ARG A 119 -0.56 0.66 12.41
C ARG A 119 0.02 1.82 11.60
N LEU A 120 -0.56 2.13 10.43
CA LEU A 120 -0.11 3.17 9.51
C LEU A 120 -1.27 4.07 9.08
N SER A 121 -1.32 5.33 9.54
CA SER A 121 -2.28 6.29 8.99
C SER A 121 -1.72 6.92 7.72
N LEU A 122 -2.50 6.84 6.64
CA LEU A 122 -2.23 7.58 5.40
C LEU A 122 -3.32 8.62 5.16
N ASP A 123 -2.91 9.77 4.64
CA ASP A 123 -3.82 10.79 4.16
C ASP A 123 -4.47 10.34 2.83
N LEU A 124 -5.69 9.83 2.92
CA LEU A 124 -6.48 9.35 1.78
C LEU A 124 -7.08 10.50 0.96
N SER A 125 -6.99 11.75 1.44
CA SER A 125 -7.45 12.94 0.71
C SER A 125 -6.45 13.41 -0.34
N LEU A 126 -5.23 12.86 -0.34
CA LEU A 126 -4.23 13.17 -1.34
C LEU A 126 -4.68 12.72 -2.72
N LYS A 127 -4.49 13.63 -3.67
CA LYS A 127 -4.85 13.45 -5.07
C LYS A 127 -3.64 13.05 -5.89
N GLY A 128 -3.87 12.18 -6.86
CA GLY A 128 -2.87 11.80 -7.84
C GLY A 128 -2.49 12.99 -8.72
N PRO A 129 -1.20 13.17 -9.07
CA PRO A 129 -0.75 14.30 -9.88
C PRO A 129 -1.24 14.27 -11.34
N ASN A 130 -1.73 13.12 -11.82
CA ASN A 130 -2.09 12.91 -13.22
C ASN A 130 -3.58 13.12 -13.52
N ASP A 131 -4.46 12.85 -12.55
CA ASP A 131 -5.91 12.83 -12.74
C ASP A 131 -6.69 13.60 -11.66
N ASP A 132 -5.99 14.16 -10.66
CA ASP A 132 -6.58 14.89 -9.53
C ASP A 132 -7.59 14.04 -8.72
N LEU A 133 -7.48 12.71 -8.79
CA LEU A 133 -8.35 11.78 -8.07
C LEU A 133 -7.73 11.36 -6.74
N THR A 134 -8.53 11.34 -5.68
CA THR A 134 -8.19 10.62 -4.44
C THR A 134 -8.12 9.12 -4.72
N ILE A 135 -7.51 8.35 -3.82
CA ILE A 135 -7.51 6.88 -3.97
C ILE A 135 -8.93 6.31 -4.01
N PHE A 136 -9.87 6.89 -3.25
CA PHE A 136 -11.27 6.47 -3.28
C PHE A 136 -11.95 6.80 -4.60
N ASP A 137 -11.79 8.02 -5.11
CA ASP A 137 -12.37 8.42 -6.39
C ASP A 137 -11.81 7.57 -7.54
N TYR A 138 -10.51 7.26 -7.49
CA TYR A 138 -9.86 6.35 -8.43
C TYR A 138 -10.46 4.94 -8.40
N ILE A 139 -10.63 4.35 -7.21
CA ILE A 139 -11.27 3.04 -7.03
C ILE A 139 -12.72 3.06 -7.53
N ASN A 140 -13.46 4.12 -7.22
CA ASN A 140 -14.84 4.30 -7.66
C ASN A 140 -14.92 4.42 -9.19
N GLN A 141 -13.97 5.11 -9.83
CA GLN A 141 -13.88 5.19 -11.28
C GLN A 141 -13.61 3.81 -11.89
N ILE A 142 -12.65 3.04 -11.38
CA ILE A 142 -12.39 1.67 -11.84
C ILE A 142 -13.65 0.80 -11.70
N ARG A 143 -14.38 0.91 -10.59
CA ARG A 143 -15.64 0.19 -10.40
C ARG A 143 -16.63 0.53 -11.52
N ILE A 144 -16.84 1.82 -11.79
CA ILE A 144 -17.76 2.29 -12.84
C ILE A 144 -17.31 1.79 -14.22
N ASP A 145 -16.02 1.81 -14.51
CA ASP A 145 -15.47 1.37 -15.80
C ASP A 145 -15.69 -0.13 -16.02
N ILE A 146 -15.53 -0.95 -14.97
CA ILE A 146 -15.84 -2.38 -15.02
C ILE A 146 -17.35 -2.61 -15.17
N GLU A 147 -18.19 -1.89 -14.42
CA GLU A 147 -19.65 -2.01 -14.56
C GLU A 147 -20.11 -1.65 -15.99
N ALA A 148 -19.52 -0.60 -16.58
CA ALA A 148 -19.80 -0.17 -17.93
C ALA A 148 -19.33 -1.17 -18.99
N SER A 149 -18.20 -1.88 -18.78
CA SER A 149 -17.72 -2.91 -19.73
C SER A 149 -18.64 -4.12 -19.83
N HIS A 150 -19.55 -4.29 -18.87
CA HIS A 150 -20.61 -5.30 -18.85
C HIS A 150 -22.00 -4.72 -19.16
N ASP A 151 -22.08 -3.57 -19.83
CA ASP A 151 -23.34 -2.84 -20.13
C ASP A 151 -24.18 -2.55 -18.88
N ASN A 152 -23.55 -2.40 -17.71
CA ASN A 152 -24.20 -2.28 -16.40
C ASN A 152 -25.13 -3.46 -16.04
N ARG A 153 -24.93 -4.64 -16.65
CA ARG A 153 -25.68 -5.85 -16.31
C ARG A 153 -25.16 -6.44 -15.01
N ARG A 154 -25.91 -6.21 -13.93
CA ARG A 154 -25.54 -6.60 -12.56
C ARG A 154 -25.08 -8.04 -12.40
N PHE A 155 -25.80 -8.98 -13.00
CA PHE A 155 -25.45 -10.39 -12.88
C PHE A 155 -24.12 -10.74 -13.56
N GLU A 156 -23.66 -9.93 -14.51
CA GLU A 156 -22.43 -10.17 -15.26
C GLU A 156 -21.24 -9.55 -14.51
N PHE A 157 -21.29 -8.26 -14.19
CA PHE A 157 -20.16 -7.63 -13.49
C PHE A 157 -19.95 -8.18 -12.08
N GLN A 158 -20.98 -8.67 -11.37
CA GLN A 158 -20.77 -9.28 -10.06
C GLN A 158 -20.00 -10.62 -10.13
N GLN A 159 -20.00 -11.26 -11.30
CA GLN A 159 -19.21 -12.47 -11.57
C GLN A 159 -17.80 -12.15 -12.08
N ASP A 160 -17.51 -10.89 -12.38
CA ASP A 160 -16.18 -10.42 -12.77
C ASP A 160 -15.23 -10.40 -11.56
N GLU A 161 -14.04 -10.96 -11.73
CA GLU A 161 -13.03 -11.02 -10.67
C GLU A 161 -12.46 -9.65 -10.33
N ALA A 162 -12.21 -8.81 -11.35
CA ALA A 162 -11.71 -7.46 -11.16
C ALA A 162 -12.76 -6.61 -10.41
N TRP A 163 -14.06 -6.78 -10.71
CA TRP A 163 -15.12 -6.12 -9.96
C TRP A 163 -15.12 -6.56 -8.49
N ARG A 164 -15.04 -7.87 -8.20
CA ARG A 164 -14.99 -8.35 -6.80
C ARG A 164 -13.75 -7.83 -6.06
N ASN A 165 -12.62 -7.74 -6.74
CA ASN A 165 -11.37 -7.23 -6.17
C ASN A 165 -11.48 -5.73 -5.85
N ILE A 166 -12.00 -4.92 -6.78
CA ILE A 166 -12.13 -3.47 -6.54
C ILE A 166 -13.15 -3.17 -5.45
N MET A 167 -14.22 -3.97 -5.34
CA MET A 167 -15.24 -3.78 -4.32
C MET A 167 -14.74 -3.95 -2.89
N PHE A 168 -13.75 -4.83 -2.65
CA PHE A 168 -13.11 -4.92 -1.34
C PHE A 168 -12.50 -3.57 -0.93
N PHE A 169 -11.71 -2.95 -1.82
CA PHE A 169 -11.10 -1.66 -1.55
C PHE A 169 -12.13 -0.54 -1.50
N TYR A 170 -13.16 -0.58 -2.35
CA TYR A 170 -14.25 0.40 -2.33
C TYR A 170 -14.91 0.44 -0.96
N PHE A 171 -15.29 -0.71 -0.39
CA PHE A 171 -15.88 -0.76 0.94
C PHE A 171 -14.90 -0.31 2.02
N LEU A 172 -13.68 -0.86 2.02
CA LEU A 172 -12.63 -0.49 2.98
C LEU A 172 -12.43 1.03 3.05
N PHE A 173 -12.21 1.69 1.91
CA PHE A 173 -11.95 3.12 1.89
C PHE A 173 -13.22 3.96 2.06
N SER A 174 -14.41 3.42 1.78
CA SER A 174 -15.67 4.11 2.09
C SER A 174 -15.88 4.29 3.59
N GLU A 175 -15.48 3.31 4.41
CA GLU A 175 -15.57 3.39 5.88
C GLU A 175 -14.66 4.48 6.44
N TYR A 176 -13.51 4.69 5.82
CA TYR A 176 -12.54 5.71 6.23
C TYR A 176 -12.90 7.14 5.80
N ARG A 177 -13.93 7.31 4.96
CA ARG A 177 -14.42 8.62 4.53
C ARG A 177 -15.40 9.25 5.55
N VAL A 178 -15.89 8.47 6.52
CA VAL A 178 -17.01 8.86 7.40
C VAL A 178 -16.56 9.68 8.63
N ASN A 179 -15.29 10.04 8.76
CA ASN A 179 -14.78 10.86 9.89
C ASN A 179 -14.16 12.18 9.44
#